data_AF-A0A7V3MK72-F1
#
_entry.id   AF-A0A7V3MK72-F1
#
_cell.length_a   1.000
_cell.length_b   1.000
_cell.length_c   1.000
_cell.angle_alpha   90.00
_cell.angle_beta   90.00
_cell.angle_gamma   90.00
#
_symmetry.space_group_name_H-M   'P 1'
#
loop_
_entity.id
_entity.type
_entity.pdbx_description
1 polymer ?
#
loop_
_entity_poly.entity_id
_entity_poly.type
_entity_poly.pdbx_seq_one_letter_code
_entity_poly.pdbx_strand_id
1 'polypeptide(L)'
;MRSLTCAAVLVLVLNAVGVFAAAQIWDLGEGISVGATADGQVTCIRYGRDLNKAAIWSPQYGLKQIGTYTPCGITWKGSKLVVAAHLNGVAYRWDGNIQGIGTWTALPLADGLYNWRPHRVQAIASDGTNVWIVGYSSYTSGAEHACIYTDNGSTSFCTNVAIPSPGHDHSEMCAVSETGLAAGQAQYGGSGSLTSGGRQVMTGNPLRFLGNLLGAPTAANEARALAISGNGSRIVGWSYITLDPLYIQQCYWDAPFTAGKTAKPIPFLSGHVWGDATAVSRTGEYIGGVSWKTIYVGGVVDPEGQEAWIWDAAHGTRDLKKVLIAEGADLTGWGRLCDDLSGTPEHGDGFFDITGISEDGRWITGTGAKSRVRHAYVAYLNEAPTLTAITPASGANSGPVQVSITGACFRPGAAVRLKRAGCSDIEAQNVTVNSLASITCSFDLSNKPVGQWDVVVTNTDGESGSLQNGFAVVLSSSAPLVGSSIRAAGSLIASRSSATFRFAFWGRATVLDANTIQLDDGSGQVLTVLAPGHTGIYSGHLVRAVGTLCVSLGSPVLLSSAEQVTLLN
;
A
#
# COMPACT_ATOMS: atom_id res chain seq x y z
N MET A 1 14.47 21.89 48.34
CA MET A 1 13.27 21.08 48.03
C MET A 1 13.09 21.06 46.52
N ARG A 2 13.70 20.09 45.83
CA ARG A 2 13.51 19.86 44.39
C ARG A 2 12.61 18.64 44.25
N SER A 3 11.41 18.86 43.73
CA SER A 3 10.47 17.80 43.40
C SER A 3 10.95 17.08 42.14
N LEU A 4 11.35 15.82 42.29
CA LEU A 4 11.47 14.84 41.22
C LEU A 4 10.07 14.32 40.92
N THR A 5 9.43 14.79 39.85
CA THR A 5 8.28 14.08 39.27
C THR A 5 8.83 13.05 38.30
N CYS A 6 8.85 11.81 38.78
CA CYS A 6 9.05 10.59 38.01
C CYS A 6 8.00 10.53 36.89
N ALA A 7 8.43 10.71 35.63
CA ALA A 7 7.59 10.33 34.49
C ALA A 7 7.57 8.80 34.46
N ALA A 8 6.40 8.22 34.71
CA ALA A 8 6.20 6.78 34.63
C ALA A 8 6.59 6.29 33.23
N VAL A 9 7.68 5.54 33.15
CA VAL A 9 7.99 4.72 31.98
C VAL A 9 6.96 3.60 31.98
N LEU A 10 5.91 3.74 31.18
CA LEU A 10 5.05 2.63 30.82
C LEU A 10 5.90 1.69 29.95
N VAL A 11 6.61 0.77 30.59
CA VAL A 11 7.21 -0.38 29.92
C VAL A 11 6.05 -1.28 29.52
N LEU A 12 5.45 -1.00 28.35
CA LEU A 12 4.58 -1.95 27.70
C LEU A 12 5.48 -3.08 27.20
N VAL A 13 5.52 -4.19 27.95
CA VAL A 13 6.07 -5.45 27.45
C VAL A 13 5.12 -5.90 26.33
N LEU A 14 5.39 -5.50 25.10
CA LEU A 14 4.71 -5.98 23.89
C LEU A 14 5.14 -7.43 23.62
N ASN A 15 4.59 -8.35 24.40
CA ASN A 15 4.41 -9.73 23.96
C ASN A 15 3.04 -9.77 23.27
N ALA A 16 3.05 -10.07 21.97
CA ALA A 16 1.99 -9.88 20.97
C ALA A 16 1.86 -8.41 20.50
N VAL A 17 2.09 -8.21 19.19
CA VAL A 17 1.69 -6.98 18.47
C VAL A 17 0.20 -6.80 18.74
N GLY A 18 -0.13 -5.91 19.68
CA GLY A 18 -1.50 -5.57 19.99
C GLY A 18 -2.13 -4.96 18.74
N VAL A 19 -3.29 -5.50 18.36
CA VAL A 19 -4.17 -4.88 17.40
C VAL A 19 -4.56 -3.50 17.95
N PHE A 20 -4.06 -2.42 17.34
CA PHE A 20 -4.46 -1.07 17.69
C PHE A 20 -5.79 -0.77 17.00
N ALA A 21 -6.80 -0.32 17.74
CA ALA A 21 -8.12 0.03 17.18
C ALA A 21 -8.14 1.40 16.45
N ALA A 22 -7.00 2.11 16.41
CA ALA A 22 -6.83 3.41 15.79
C ALA A 22 -5.39 3.56 15.29
N ALA A 23 -5.18 4.42 14.30
CA ALA A 23 -3.84 4.78 13.84
C ALA A 23 -2.98 5.29 15.00
N GLN A 24 -1.69 4.93 14.98
CA GLN A 24 -0.73 5.32 16.01
C GLN A 24 0.28 6.31 15.46
N ILE A 25 0.78 7.19 16.33
CA ILE A 25 1.92 8.05 16.01
C ILE A 25 2.91 8.05 17.16
N TRP A 26 4.18 7.86 16.84
CA TRP A 26 5.29 7.98 17.77
C TRP A 26 6.12 9.19 17.41
N ASP A 27 6.32 10.05 18.41
CA ASP A 27 7.28 11.14 18.38
C ASP A 27 8.66 10.61 18.76
N LEU A 28 9.60 10.64 17.81
CA LEU A 28 10.96 10.15 18.01
C LEU A 28 11.91 11.23 18.57
N GLY A 29 11.38 12.43 18.85
CA GLY A 29 12.12 13.58 19.31
C GLY A 29 12.67 14.44 18.17
N GLU A 30 13.41 15.49 18.54
CA GLU A 30 14.04 16.41 17.61
C GLU A 30 14.92 15.68 16.60
N GLY A 31 14.66 15.89 15.31
CA GLY A 31 15.40 15.23 14.24
C GLY A 31 14.60 15.05 12.97
N ILE A 32 15.17 14.26 12.06
CA ILE A 32 14.60 13.94 10.75
C ILE A 32 14.68 12.43 10.55
N SER A 33 13.57 11.82 10.15
CA SER A 33 13.57 10.41 9.71
C SER A 33 14.26 10.31 8.35
N VAL A 34 15.10 9.29 8.18
CA VAL A 34 15.82 9.02 6.92
C VAL A 34 15.41 7.69 6.29
N GLY A 35 14.28 7.13 6.73
CA GLY A 35 13.66 5.93 6.16
C GLY A 35 13.39 4.84 7.18
N ALA A 36 12.71 3.79 6.71
CA ALA A 36 12.36 2.61 7.49
C ALA A 36 12.76 1.33 6.77
N THR A 37 12.85 0.24 7.52
CA THR A 37 12.96 -1.11 6.95
C THR A 37 11.67 -1.48 6.22
N ALA A 38 11.77 -2.34 5.20
CA ALA A 38 10.63 -2.72 4.35
C ALA A 38 9.45 -3.35 5.13
N ASP A 39 9.75 -4.05 6.22
CA ASP A 39 8.79 -4.65 7.16
C ASP A 39 8.18 -3.64 8.16
N GLY A 40 8.60 -2.37 8.10
CA GLY A 40 8.14 -1.30 8.97
C GLY A 40 8.60 -1.39 10.43
N GLN A 41 9.48 -2.33 10.80
CA GLN A 41 9.81 -2.55 12.21
C GLN A 41 10.81 -1.55 12.79
N VAL A 42 11.63 -0.92 11.94
CA VAL A 42 12.75 -0.08 12.38
C VAL A 42 12.86 1.16 11.51
N THR A 43 13.00 2.31 12.16
CA THR A 43 13.23 3.60 11.50
C THR A 43 14.60 4.12 11.88
N CYS A 44 15.32 4.73 10.94
CA CYS A 44 16.55 5.46 11.23
C CYS A 44 16.29 6.96 11.26
N ILE A 45 16.90 7.65 12.22
CA ILE A 45 16.80 9.10 12.34
C ILE A 45 18.18 9.74 12.42
N ARG A 46 18.27 10.96 11.89
CA ARG A 46 19.38 11.87 12.15
C ARG A 46 18.93 13.02 13.04
N TYR A 47 19.74 13.38 14.02
CA TYR A 47 19.34 14.34 15.06
C TYR A 47 20.51 15.18 15.57
N GLY A 48 20.18 16.13 16.45
CA GLY A 48 21.11 17.12 16.99
C GLY A 48 21.26 18.33 16.07
N ARG A 49 21.90 19.38 16.60
CA ARG A 49 22.03 20.70 15.95
C ARG A 49 22.47 20.64 14.49
N ASP A 50 23.46 19.79 14.19
CA ASP A 50 24.05 19.69 12.85
C ASP A 50 23.51 18.49 12.04
N LEU A 51 22.48 17.80 12.57
CA LEU A 51 21.91 16.58 11.98
C LEU A 51 22.94 15.48 11.67
N ASN A 52 23.98 15.38 12.51
CA ASN A 52 25.14 14.52 12.34
C ASN A 52 25.23 13.41 13.41
N LYS A 53 24.13 13.12 14.10
CA LYS A 53 24.01 11.99 15.02
C LYS A 53 23.01 11.00 14.48
N ALA A 54 23.33 9.71 14.59
CA ALA A 54 22.54 8.62 14.07
C ALA A 54 21.87 7.85 15.21
N ALA A 55 20.59 7.54 15.05
CA ALA A 55 19.86 6.63 15.92
C ALA A 55 18.92 5.74 15.10
N ILE A 56 18.54 4.62 15.70
CA ILE A 56 17.45 3.77 15.22
C ILE A 56 16.35 3.73 16.26
N TRP A 57 15.11 3.55 15.83
CA TRP A 57 13.97 3.36 16.69
C TRP A 57 13.21 2.11 16.28
N SER A 58 12.72 1.35 17.26
CA SER A 58 11.76 0.27 17.07
C SER A 58 10.71 0.31 18.19
N PRO A 59 9.50 -0.21 17.98
CA PRO A 59 8.50 -0.31 19.04
C PRO A 59 9.00 -1.10 20.26
N GLN A 60 9.82 -2.13 20.02
CA GLN A 60 10.30 -3.03 21.07
C GLN A 60 11.37 -2.39 21.97
N TYR A 61 12.27 -1.59 21.41
CA TYR A 61 13.45 -1.09 22.13
C TYR A 61 13.49 0.43 22.29
N GLY A 62 12.54 1.15 21.68
CA GLY A 62 12.54 2.60 21.59
C GLY A 62 13.77 3.12 20.83
N LEU A 63 14.15 4.36 21.12
CA LEU A 63 15.28 5.02 20.47
C LEU A 63 16.62 4.48 20.98
N LYS A 64 17.52 4.09 20.06
CA LYS A 64 18.88 3.64 20.33
C LYS A 64 19.87 4.44 19.48
N GLN A 65 20.80 5.10 20.14
CA GLN A 65 21.86 5.86 19.48
C GLN A 65 22.89 4.90 18.90
N ILE A 66 23.34 5.15 17.67
CA ILE A 66 24.30 4.29 16.97
C ILE A 66 25.57 5.04 16.55
N GLY A 67 25.68 6.36 16.78
CA GLY A 67 26.95 7.10 16.66
C GLY A 67 26.81 8.52 16.10
N THR A 68 27.94 9.16 15.80
CA THR A 68 28.03 10.50 15.19
C THR A 68 28.27 10.36 13.69
N TYR A 69 27.18 10.15 12.94
CA TYR A 69 27.16 10.02 11.49
C TYR A 69 25.91 10.70 10.94
N THR A 70 25.91 11.08 9.67
CA THR A 70 24.72 11.57 8.96
C THR A 70 24.10 10.40 8.18
N PRO A 71 23.13 9.65 8.76
CA PRO A 71 22.52 8.51 8.08
C PRO A 71 21.61 8.98 6.94
N CYS A 72 21.47 8.13 5.93
CA CYS A 72 20.70 8.38 4.71
C CYS A 72 19.77 7.22 4.36
N GLY A 73 19.78 6.12 5.11
CA GLY A 73 18.85 5.03 4.94
C GLY A 73 19.21 3.80 5.78
N ILE A 74 18.27 2.87 5.85
CA ILE A 74 18.35 1.64 6.65
C ILE A 74 17.75 0.47 5.88
N THR A 75 18.30 -0.73 6.05
CA THR A 75 17.77 -1.96 5.47
C THR A 75 18.13 -3.19 6.30
N TRP A 76 17.59 -4.35 5.93
CA TRP A 76 17.95 -5.65 6.49
C TRP A 76 18.95 -6.40 5.61
N LYS A 77 19.97 -7.01 6.20
CA LYS A 77 20.83 -8.03 5.59
C LYS A 77 20.76 -9.30 6.43
N GLY A 78 19.94 -10.25 6.01
CA GLY A 78 19.52 -11.37 6.83
C GLY A 78 18.88 -10.87 8.13
N SER A 79 19.44 -11.25 9.27
CA SER A 79 19.00 -10.79 10.59
C SER A 79 19.72 -9.53 11.10
N LYS A 80 20.64 -8.94 10.31
CA LYS A 80 21.38 -7.74 10.70
C LYS A 80 20.70 -6.50 10.12
N LEU A 81 20.64 -5.44 10.91
CA LEU A 81 20.35 -4.10 10.42
C LEU A 81 21.59 -3.50 9.78
N VAL A 82 21.39 -2.84 8.65
CA VAL A 82 22.44 -2.08 7.97
C VAL A 82 21.98 -0.63 7.80
N VAL A 83 22.80 0.33 8.25
CA VAL A 83 22.57 1.76 8.06
C VAL A 83 23.69 2.34 7.21
N ALA A 84 23.35 3.08 6.16
CA ALA A 84 24.34 3.81 5.36
C ALA A 84 24.37 5.28 5.76
N ALA A 85 25.57 5.82 5.89
CA ALA A 85 25.77 7.19 6.37
C ALA A 85 27.05 7.79 5.79
N HIS A 86 27.26 9.07 6.03
CA HIS A 86 28.52 9.74 5.75
C HIS A 86 29.01 10.55 6.95
N LEU A 87 30.33 10.69 7.05
CA LEU A 87 31.00 11.52 8.05
C LEU A 87 32.29 12.09 7.43
N ASN A 88 32.46 13.42 7.50
CA ASN A 88 33.66 14.12 7.01
C ASN A 88 34.05 13.75 5.57
N GLY A 89 33.07 13.64 4.67
CA GLY A 89 33.30 13.33 3.25
C GLY A 89 33.69 11.88 2.96
N VAL A 90 33.41 10.96 3.88
CA VAL A 90 33.61 9.52 3.71
C VAL A 90 32.28 8.80 3.96
N ALA A 91 31.91 7.89 3.05
CA ALA A 91 30.78 7.01 3.23
C ALA A 91 31.10 5.85 4.18
N TYR A 92 30.14 5.53 5.05
CA TYR A 92 30.21 4.44 6.00
C TYR A 92 28.95 3.57 5.92
N ARG A 93 29.08 2.34 6.39
CA ARG A 93 27.95 1.51 6.78
C ARG A 93 28.08 1.08 8.22
N TRP A 94 26.96 0.92 8.89
CA TRP A 94 26.85 0.30 10.19
C TRP A 94 26.19 -1.05 10.05
N ASP A 95 26.78 -2.11 10.59
CA ASP A 95 26.17 -3.42 10.68
C ASP A 95 25.85 -3.72 12.15
N GLY A 96 24.58 -3.96 12.48
CA GLY A 96 24.16 -4.16 13.87
C GLY A 96 22.78 -4.79 14.06
N ASN A 97 22.14 -4.51 15.19
CA ASN A 97 20.84 -5.08 15.58
C ASN A 97 19.87 -4.01 16.13
N ILE A 98 18.62 -4.40 16.36
CA ILE A 98 17.54 -3.50 16.87
C ILE A 98 17.78 -2.92 18.27
N GLN A 99 18.78 -3.42 19.00
CA GLN A 99 19.19 -2.88 20.30
C GLN A 99 20.22 -1.75 20.17
N GLY A 100 20.66 -1.42 18.95
CA GLY A 100 21.66 -0.40 18.67
C GLY A 100 23.11 -0.90 18.85
N ILE A 101 23.32 -2.21 18.94
CA ILE A 101 24.66 -2.81 19.04
C ILE A 101 25.15 -3.13 17.63
N GLY A 102 26.30 -2.58 17.24
CA GLY A 102 26.88 -2.80 15.91
C GLY A 102 28.20 -2.06 15.70
N THR A 103 28.70 -2.06 14.48
CA THR A 103 30.00 -1.48 14.14
C THR A 103 29.93 -0.69 12.83
N TRP A 104 30.52 0.51 12.82
CA TRP A 104 30.70 1.31 11.62
C TRP A 104 31.98 0.91 10.88
N THR A 105 31.86 0.74 9.56
CA THR A 105 32.96 0.45 8.64
C THR A 105 32.91 1.44 7.47
N ALA A 106 34.06 2.03 7.13
CA ALA A 106 34.17 2.89 5.95
C ALA A 106 33.98 2.06 4.67
N LEU A 107 33.29 2.62 3.69
CA LEU A 107 33.15 1.99 2.38
C LEU A 107 34.46 2.13 1.58
N PRO A 108 34.82 1.15 0.73
CA PRO A 108 35.98 1.24 -0.14
C PRO A 108 35.82 2.38 -1.16
N LEU A 109 36.95 2.87 -1.67
CA LEU A 109 36.96 3.90 -2.71
C LEU A 109 36.37 3.37 -4.02
N ALA A 110 35.69 4.24 -4.77
CA ALA A 110 35.20 3.91 -6.10
C ALA A 110 36.37 3.61 -7.05
N ASP A 111 36.32 2.45 -7.71
CA ASP A 111 37.30 1.97 -8.71
C ASP A 111 38.75 1.82 -8.19
N GLY A 112 38.97 1.88 -6.87
CA GLY A 112 40.29 1.69 -6.25
C GLY A 112 41.33 2.79 -6.56
N LEU A 113 40.92 3.92 -7.16
CA LEU A 113 41.83 5.00 -7.56
C LEU A 113 41.91 6.10 -6.49
N TYR A 114 43.12 6.56 -6.18
CA TYR A 114 43.46 7.48 -5.06
C TYR A 114 42.79 8.87 -5.10
N ASN A 115 42.19 9.28 -6.23
CA ASN A 115 41.62 10.62 -6.41
C ASN A 115 40.09 10.68 -6.25
N TRP A 116 39.42 9.54 -6.04
CA TRP A 116 37.96 9.47 -5.86
C TRP A 116 37.63 9.00 -4.45
N ARG A 117 36.76 9.72 -3.76
CA ARG A 117 36.19 9.28 -2.47
C ARG A 117 34.68 9.19 -2.60
N PRO A 118 34.04 8.10 -2.12
CA PRO A 118 32.60 8.08 -1.93
C PRO A 118 32.26 9.20 -0.95
N HIS A 119 31.66 10.27 -1.47
CA HIS A 119 31.58 11.53 -0.75
C HIS A 119 30.25 11.64 -0.01
N ARG A 120 29.15 11.21 -0.65
CA ARG A 120 27.81 11.22 -0.05
C ARG A 120 27.03 9.96 -0.37
N VAL A 121 26.44 9.40 0.68
CA VAL A 121 25.38 8.39 0.57
C VAL A 121 24.06 9.11 0.33
N GLN A 122 23.25 8.59 -0.59
CA GLN A 122 21.87 9.02 -0.80
C GLN A 122 20.86 7.96 -0.37
N ALA A 123 21.12 6.67 -0.67
CA ALA A 123 20.21 5.58 -0.33
C ALA A 123 20.92 4.23 -0.14
N ILE A 124 20.19 3.29 0.46
CA ILE A 124 20.59 1.90 0.66
C ILE A 124 19.39 0.97 0.42
N ALA A 125 19.64 -0.21 -0.15
CA ALA A 125 18.66 -1.29 -0.23
C ALA A 125 19.36 -2.67 -0.14
N SER A 126 18.56 -3.71 0.02
CA SER A 126 19.03 -5.08 0.17
C SER A 126 17.95 -6.09 -0.20
N ASP A 127 18.32 -7.20 -0.82
CA ASP A 127 17.43 -8.37 -1.02
C ASP A 127 17.46 -9.35 0.16
N GLY A 128 18.11 -8.96 1.25
CA GLY A 128 18.38 -9.80 2.42
C GLY A 128 19.73 -10.53 2.35
N THR A 129 20.39 -10.59 1.20
CA THR A 129 21.74 -11.16 1.05
C THR A 129 22.73 -10.10 0.57
N ASN A 130 22.40 -9.44 -0.53
CA ASN A 130 23.16 -8.39 -1.17
C ASN A 130 22.77 -7.03 -0.58
N VAL A 131 23.73 -6.13 -0.45
CA VAL A 131 23.49 -4.74 -0.05
C VAL A 131 24.02 -3.81 -1.13
N TRP A 132 23.19 -2.84 -1.52
CA TRP A 132 23.58 -1.76 -2.41
C TRP A 132 23.49 -0.44 -1.68
N ILE A 133 24.54 0.38 -1.78
CA ILE A 133 24.56 1.76 -1.26
C ILE A 133 24.89 2.66 -2.43
N VAL A 134 24.10 3.70 -2.64
CA VAL A 134 24.23 4.59 -3.78
C VAL A 134 24.38 6.03 -3.35
N GLY A 135 24.96 6.83 -4.25
CA GLY A 135 25.17 8.25 -4.04
C GLY A 135 26.08 8.82 -5.12
N TYR A 136 27.03 9.65 -4.71
CA TYR A 136 28.04 10.18 -5.61
C TYR A 136 29.42 10.25 -4.95
N SER A 137 30.44 10.11 -5.79
CA SER A 137 31.84 10.33 -5.47
C SER A 137 32.26 11.71 -5.97
N SER A 138 33.21 12.32 -5.27
CA SER A 138 33.76 13.63 -5.67
C SER A 138 35.20 13.47 -6.07
N TYR A 139 35.56 14.04 -7.21
CA TYR A 139 36.96 14.19 -7.63
C TYR A 139 37.60 15.35 -6.89
N THR A 140 38.93 15.31 -6.71
CA THR A 140 39.68 16.40 -6.06
C THR A 140 39.52 17.77 -6.74
N SER A 141 39.10 17.83 -8.00
CA SER A 141 38.78 19.09 -8.70
C SER A 141 37.30 19.50 -8.64
N GLY A 142 36.46 18.79 -7.87
CA GLY A 142 35.05 19.12 -7.63
C GLY A 142 34.01 18.43 -8.52
N ALA A 143 34.41 17.57 -9.46
CA ALA A 143 33.46 16.81 -10.30
C ALA A 143 32.70 15.73 -9.51
N GLU A 144 31.41 15.51 -9.79
CA GLU A 144 30.53 14.59 -9.06
C GLU A 144 30.06 13.40 -9.92
N HIS A 145 30.47 12.20 -9.55
CA HIS A 145 30.14 10.99 -10.31
C HIS A 145 29.23 10.07 -9.52
N ALA A 146 28.13 9.67 -10.12
CA ALA A 146 27.27 8.61 -9.60
C ALA A 146 28.10 7.37 -9.26
N CYS A 147 27.91 6.82 -8.06
CA CYS A 147 28.61 5.63 -7.62
C CYS A 147 27.67 4.63 -6.93
N ILE A 148 28.03 3.35 -7.03
CA ILE A 148 27.32 2.24 -6.38
C ILE A 148 28.33 1.40 -5.61
N TYR A 149 28.10 1.24 -4.32
CA TYR A 149 28.71 0.20 -3.52
C TYR A 149 27.84 -1.06 -3.55
N THR A 150 28.47 -2.21 -3.75
CA THR A 150 27.81 -3.52 -3.71
C THR A 150 28.56 -4.41 -2.72
N ASP A 151 27.81 -5.09 -1.85
CA ASP A 151 28.27 -6.20 -1.03
C ASP A 151 27.40 -7.41 -1.34
N ASN A 152 27.97 -8.47 -1.91
CA ASN A 152 27.25 -9.67 -2.31
C ASN A 152 27.30 -10.81 -1.28
N GLY A 153 27.66 -10.50 -0.03
CA GLY A 153 27.86 -11.47 1.05
C GLY A 153 29.25 -12.10 1.10
N SER A 154 30.00 -12.10 0.00
CA SER A 154 31.37 -12.66 -0.07
C SER A 154 32.44 -11.60 -0.33
N THR A 155 32.10 -10.58 -1.13
CA THR A 155 33.00 -9.51 -1.55
C THR A 155 32.24 -8.19 -1.54
N SER A 156 32.97 -7.10 -1.31
CA SER A 156 32.41 -5.77 -1.48
C SER A 156 33.33 -4.85 -2.26
N PHE A 157 32.73 -3.96 -3.04
CA PHE A 157 33.44 -2.99 -3.88
C PHE A 157 32.55 -1.78 -4.14
N CYS A 158 33.18 -0.66 -4.51
CA CYS A 158 32.49 0.54 -4.96
C CYS A 158 32.96 0.86 -6.37
N THR A 159 32.03 1.21 -7.25
CA THR A 159 32.30 1.54 -8.66
C THR A 159 31.60 2.83 -9.05
N ASN A 160 32.25 3.65 -9.88
CA ASN A 160 31.56 4.74 -10.56
C ASN A 160 30.68 4.19 -11.68
N VAL A 161 29.54 4.84 -11.89
CA VAL A 161 28.57 4.42 -12.91
C VAL A 161 28.79 5.21 -14.20
N ALA A 162 28.81 4.50 -15.34
CA ALA A 162 28.87 5.13 -16.64
C ALA A 162 27.56 5.87 -16.95
N ILE A 163 27.63 7.19 -17.13
CA ILE A 163 26.49 8.06 -17.40
C ILE A 163 26.00 7.82 -18.85
N PRO A 164 24.67 7.81 -19.13
CA PRO A 164 24.16 7.67 -20.49
C PRO A 164 24.61 8.83 -21.39
N SER A 165 24.89 8.57 -22.67
CA SER A 165 25.05 9.64 -23.66
C SER A 165 23.70 10.36 -23.91
N PRO A 166 23.67 11.70 -24.03
CA PRO A 166 24.77 12.68 -24.06
C PRO A 166 25.04 13.36 -22.69
N GLY A 167 25.14 12.60 -21.60
CA GLY A 167 25.27 13.14 -20.23
C GLY A 167 26.67 13.62 -19.82
N HIS A 168 26.74 14.40 -18.73
CA HIS A 168 27.97 14.97 -18.16
C HIS A 168 28.08 14.77 -16.62
N ASP A 169 29.24 15.11 -16.05
CA ASP A 169 29.75 14.85 -14.68
C ASP A 169 29.05 15.54 -13.49
N HIS A 170 27.78 15.91 -13.62
CA HIS A 170 26.93 16.32 -12.51
C HIS A 170 25.83 15.28 -12.34
N SER A 171 26.26 14.14 -11.80
CA SER A 171 25.45 12.93 -11.73
C SER A 171 25.42 12.36 -10.32
N GLU A 172 24.26 11.89 -9.91
CA GLU A 172 24.08 11.22 -8.63
C GLU A 172 23.06 10.09 -8.76
N MET A 173 23.25 9.03 -7.96
CA MET A 173 22.21 8.04 -7.71
C MET A 173 21.51 8.39 -6.41
N CYS A 174 20.20 8.63 -6.48
CA CYS A 174 19.39 9.04 -5.33
C CYS A 174 18.72 7.85 -4.64
N ALA A 175 18.47 6.78 -5.39
CA ALA A 175 17.65 5.66 -4.95
C ALA A 175 18.17 4.32 -5.50
N VAL A 176 17.95 3.24 -4.77
CA VAL A 176 18.28 1.88 -5.20
C VAL A 176 17.23 0.89 -4.71
N SER A 177 16.86 -0.05 -5.57
CA SER A 177 15.89 -1.10 -5.24
C SER A 177 16.57 -2.30 -4.58
N GLU A 178 15.77 -3.21 -4.04
CA GLU A 178 16.23 -4.50 -3.54
C GLU A 178 16.69 -5.44 -4.68
N THR A 179 16.48 -5.06 -5.94
CA THR A 179 17.01 -5.77 -7.10
C THR A 179 18.33 -5.18 -7.61
N GLY A 180 18.87 -4.18 -6.90
CA GLY A 180 20.08 -3.45 -7.28
C GLY A 180 19.86 -2.45 -8.43
N LEU A 181 18.61 -2.18 -8.81
CA LEU A 181 18.29 -1.16 -9.80
C LEU A 181 18.46 0.22 -9.16
N ALA A 182 19.42 1.00 -9.65
CA ALA A 182 19.64 2.37 -9.20
C ALA A 182 18.89 3.38 -10.08
N ALA A 183 18.43 4.46 -9.45
CA ALA A 183 17.85 5.60 -10.11
C ALA A 183 18.39 6.91 -9.51
N GLY A 184 18.53 7.92 -10.35
CA GLY A 184 19.04 9.21 -9.93
C GLY A 184 18.91 10.22 -11.04
N GLN A 185 19.85 11.16 -11.12
CA GLN A 185 19.83 12.23 -12.12
C GLN A 185 21.21 12.46 -12.74
N ALA A 186 21.22 12.88 -14.00
CA ALA A 186 22.39 13.45 -14.66
C ALA A 186 21.99 14.62 -15.57
N GLN A 187 22.90 15.56 -15.79
CA GLN A 187 22.70 16.64 -16.76
C GLN A 187 22.65 16.08 -18.19
N TYR A 188 21.66 16.52 -18.97
CA TYR A 188 21.47 16.10 -20.37
C TYR A 188 22.03 17.15 -21.35
N GLY A 189 23.00 16.75 -22.19
CA GLY A 189 23.46 17.55 -23.33
C GLY A 189 24.25 18.82 -23.00
N GLY A 190 24.98 18.86 -21.88
CA GLY A 190 25.73 20.04 -21.43
C GLY A 190 26.86 20.47 -22.39
N SER A 191 27.05 21.78 -22.55
CA SER A 191 27.93 22.41 -23.56
C SER A 191 29.29 22.89 -23.03
N GLY A 192 29.79 22.32 -21.93
CA GLY A 192 31.18 22.49 -21.49
C GLY A 192 31.43 23.27 -20.19
N SER A 193 30.43 23.46 -19.32
CA SER A 193 30.65 23.76 -17.89
C SER A 193 29.85 22.81 -17.00
N LEU A 194 30.32 22.56 -15.76
CA LEU A 194 29.71 21.65 -14.78
C LEU A 194 28.25 22.00 -14.38
N THR A 195 27.72 23.13 -14.86
CA THR A 195 26.42 23.69 -14.45
C THR A 195 25.46 23.94 -15.61
N SER A 196 25.79 23.57 -16.86
CA SER A 196 24.92 23.85 -18.01
C SER A 196 24.13 22.60 -18.48
N GLY A 197 22.80 22.72 -18.55
CA GLY A 197 21.88 21.69 -19.05
C GLY A 197 20.90 21.16 -18.02
N GLY A 198 19.74 20.69 -18.48
CA GLY A 198 18.66 20.19 -17.65
C GLY A 198 18.97 18.81 -17.04
N ARG A 199 18.72 18.65 -15.75
CA ARG A 199 18.87 17.37 -15.03
C ARG A 199 17.75 16.42 -15.41
N GLN A 200 18.10 15.18 -15.71
CA GLN A 200 17.14 14.16 -16.15
C GLN A 200 17.30 12.89 -15.34
N VAL A 201 16.18 12.20 -15.14
CA VAL A 201 16.19 10.89 -14.50
C VAL A 201 16.99 9.91 -15.34
N MET A 202 17.91 9.20 -14.69
CA MET A 202 18.65 8.09 -15.29
C MET A 202 18.47 6.79 -14.50
N THR A 203 18.25 5.68 -15.20
CA THR A 203 18.11 4.34 -14.60
C THR A 203 18.30 3.21 -15.63
N GLY A 204 18.35 1.96 -15.16
CA GLY A 204 18.37 0.75 -15.98
C GLY A 204 19.77 0.15 -16.16
N ASN A 205 19.82 -1.01 -16.84
CA ASN A 205 21.08 -1.64 -17.25
C ASN A 205 21.04 -1.94 -18.77
N PRO A 206 21.86 -1.27 -19.61
CA PRO A 206 22.67 -0.10 -19.28
C PRO A 206 21.78 1.09 -18.84
N LEU A 207 22.39 2.08 -18.19
CA LEU A 207 21.69 3.31 -17.82
C LEU A 207 21.16 4.03 -19.07
N ARG A 208 20.00 4.66 -18.93
CA ARG A 208 19.40 5.51 -19.96
C ARG A 208 18.65 6.68 -19.34
N PHE A 209 18.51 7.76 -20.09
CA PHE A 209 17.64 8.88 -19.69
C PHE A 209 16.17 8.51 -19.87
N LEU A 210 15.36 8.79 -18.85
CA LEU A 210 13.91 8.75 -18.95
C LEU A 210 13.38 10.11 -19.39
N GLY A 211 12.23 10.13 -20.05
CA GLY A 211 11.50 11.37 -20.29
C GLY A 211 10.90 11.91 -18.99
N ASN A 212 10.32 13.10 -19.07
CA ASN A 212 9.66 13.79 -17.97
C ASN A 212 8.24 14.20 -18.41
N LEU A 213 7.54 15.01 -17.63
CA LEU A 213 6.16 15.42 -17.94
C LEU A 213 6.07 16.32 -19.19
N LEU A 214 7.18 16.96 -19.58
CA LEU A 214 7.29 17.75 -20.81
C LEU A 214 7.74 16.92 -22.03
N GLY A 215 7.95 15.61 -21.86
CA GLY A 215 8.32 14.68 -22.93
C GLY A 215 9.77 14.20 -22.85
N ALA A 216 10.44 14.08 -24.00
CA ALA A 216 11.80 13.54 -24.07
C ALA A 216 12.82 14.45 -23.34
N PRO A 217 13.95 13.88 -22.86
CA PRO A 217 15.07 14.63 -22.30
C PRO A 217 15.57 15.75 -23.22
N THR A 218 15.79 16.93 -22.65
CA THR A 218 16.43 18.07 -23.33
C THR A 218 17.35 18.81 -22.37
N ALA A 219 18.10 19.80 -22.89
CA ALA A 219 18.92 20.68 -22.06
C ALA A 219 18.11 21.73 -21.26
N ALA A 220 16.78 21.81 -21.43
CA ALA A 220 15.95 22.86 -20.81
C ALA A 220 14.86 22.34 -19.84
N ASN A 221 14.30 21.16 -20.08
CA ASN A 221 13.39 20.51 -19.12
C ASN A 221 14.18 19.79 -18.02
N GLU A 222 13.57 19.54 -16.86
CA GLU A 222 14.22 18.82 -15.76
C GLU A 222 13.30 17.81 -15.07
N ALA A 223 13.90 16.76 -14.53
CA ALA A 223 13.30 15.81 -13.61
C ALA A 223 14.36 15.11 -12.76
N ARG A 224 13.96 14.70 -11.56
CA ARG A 224 14.84 13.98 -10.62
C ARG A 224 14.10 12.82 -9.98
N ALA A 225 14.79 11.68 -9.87
CA ALA A 225 14.35 10.55 -9.07
C ALA A 225 14.78 10.78 -7.62
N LEU A 226 13.87 10.51 -6.67
CA LEU A 226 14.12 10.63 -5.24
C LEU A 226 14.01 9.30 -4.51
N ALA A 227 13.13 8.39 -4.98
CA ALA A 227 13.00 7.05 -4.43
C ALA A 227 12.64 6.03 -5.52
N ILE A 228 12.83 4.74 -5.21
CA ILE A 228 12.48 3.61 -6.06
C ILE A 228 11.83 2.52 -5.21
N SER A 229 10.81 1.86 -5.74
CA SER A 229 10.16 0.74 -5.05
C SER A 229 11.15 -0.41 -4.87
N GLY A 230 11.03 -1.13 -3.76
CA GLY A 230 11.93 -2.24 -3.43
C GLY A 230 11.97 -3.31 -4.53
N ASN A 231 10.83 -3.63 -5.15
CA ASN A 231 10.75 -4.56 -6.27
C ASN A 231 11.25 -3.97 -7.62
N GLY A 232 11.64 -2.69 -7.66
CA GLY A 232 12.11 -2.00 -8.86
C GLY A 232 11.02 -1.72 -9.91
N SER A 233 9.74 -1.84 -9.55
CA SER A 233 8.61 -1.60 -10.46
C SER A 233 8.34 -0.13 -10.73
N ARG A 234 8.72 0.78 -9.82
CA ARG A 234 8.35 2.19 -9.88
C ARG A 234 9.44 3.09 -9.32
N ILE A 235 9.73 4.17 -10.03
CA ILE A 235 10.58 5.29 -9.58
C ILE A 235 9.67 6.47 -9.30
N VAL A 236 9.95 7.21 -8.23
CA VAL A 236 9.18 8.41 -7.86
C VAL A 236 10.12 9.61 -7.69
N GLY A 237 9.58 10.80 -7.91
CA GLY A 237 10.32 12.05 -7.77
C GLY A 237 9.52 13.24 -8.26
N TRP A 238 10.17 14.14 -8.99
CA TRP A 238 9.55 15.33 -9.54
C TRP A 238 9.99 15.59 -10.98
N SER A 239 9.17 16.38 -11.69
CA SER A 239 9.40 16.82 -13.07
C SER A 239 8.91 18.25 -13.23
N TYR A 240 9.57 19.02 -14.08
CA TYR A 240 9.01 20.27 -14.60
C TYR A 240 7.68 20.00 -15.32
N ILE A 241 6.71 20.89 -15.11
CA ILE A 241 5.44 20.91 -15.86
C ILE A 241 5.36 22.06 -16.85
N THR A 242 6.24 23.05 -16.69
CA THR A 242 6.53 24.13 -17.63
C THR A 242 8.04 24.38 -17.60
N LEU A 243 8.59 25.14 -18.55
CA LEU A 243 10.02 25.50 -18.55
C LEU A 243 10.31 26.65 -17.57
N ASP A 244 9.82 26.52 -16.34
CA ASP A 244 10.03 27.45 -15.25
C ASP A 244 10.35 26.64 -13.98
N PRO A 245 11.52 26.87 -13.35
CA PRO A 245 11.95 26.11 -12.17
C PRO A 245 11.02 26.24 -10.96
N LEU A 246 10.10 27.21 -10.95
CA LEU A 246 9.08 27.37 -9.91
C LEU A 246 7.90 26.40 -10.05
N TYR A 247 7.79 25.69 -11.17
CA TYR A 247 6.66 24.81 -11.47
C TYR A 247 7.14 23.37 -11.66
N ILE A 248 7.30 22.67 -10.53
CA ILE A 248 7.62 21.24 -10.51
C ILE A 248 6.43 20.43 -9.97
N GLN A 249 6.24 19.24 -10.52
CA GLN A 249 5.19 18.32 -10.11
C GLN A 249 5.75 16.97 -9.70
N GLN A 250 5.29 16.52 -8.54
CA GLN A 250 5.35 15.16 -8.05
C GLN A 250 4.89 14.16 -9.11
N CYS A 251 5.73 13.18 -9.42
CA CYS A 251 5.46 12.22 -10.48
C CYS A 251 6.14 10.87 -10.24
N TYR A 252 5.78 9.90 -11.07
CA TYR A 252 6.39 8.57 -11.06
C TYR A 252 6.61 8.01 -12.47
N TRP A 253 7.50 7.04 -12.56
CA TRP A 253 7.76 6.24 -13.76
C TRP A 253 7.58 4.77 -13.42
N ASP A 254 6.80 4.06 -14.23
CA ASP A 254 6.65 2.60 -14.10
C ASP A 254 7.72 1.87 -14.92
N ALA A 255 8.08 0.66 -14.51
CA ALA A 255 8.78 -0.30 -15.35
C ALA A 255 7.91 -0.72 -16.57
N PRO A 256 8.50 -1.22 -17.67
CA PRO A 256 9.93 -1.25 -17.96
C PRO A 256 10.47 0.16 -18.25
N PHE A 257 11.68 0.45 -17.77
CA PHE A 257 12.33 1.75 -17.95
C PHE A 257 13.05 1.82 -19.30
N THR A 258 12.36 2.34 -20.31
CA THR A 258 12.91 2.55 -21.66
C THR A 258 13.39 4.00 -21.84
N ALA A 259 14.28 4.23 -22.80
CA ALA A 259 14.76 5.58 -23.10
C ALA A 259 13.60 6.51 -23.46
N GLY A 260 13.60 7.74 -22.92
CA GLY A 260 12.54 8.71 -23.16
C GLY A 260 11.19 8.38 -22.52
N LYS A 261 11.12 7.40 -21.62
CA LYS A 261 9.87 7.03 -20.94
C LYS A 261 9.26 8.23 -20.19
N THR A 262 8.06 8.63 -20.58
CA THR A 262 7.34 9.75 -19.98
C THR A 262 6.95 9.44 -18.53
N ALA A 263 7.09 10.45 -17.68
CA ALA A 263 6.59 10.42 -16.31
C ALA A 263 5.06 10.44 -16.27
N LYS A 264 4.47 9.97 -15.17
CA LYS A 264 3.05 10.09 -14.87
C LYS A 264 2.86 11.09 -13.74
N PRO A 265 1.98 12.10 -13.90
CA PRO A 265 1.75 13.08 -12.87
C PRO A 265 1.03 12.45 -11.67
N ILE A 266 1.42 12.85 -10.46
CA ILE A 266 0.63 12.63 -9.25
C ILE A 266 -0.15 13.94 -9.01
N PRO A 267 -1.48 13.89 -8.87
CA PRO A 267 -2.27 15.08 -8.58
C PRO A 267 -1.82 15.77 -7.29
N PHE A 268 -1.89 17.09 -7.23
CA PHE A 268 -1.62 17.82 -6.00
C PHE A 268 -2.77 17.72 -5.00
N LEU A 269 -2.47 18.01 -3.74
CA LEU A 269 -3.50 18.41 -2.78
C LEU A 269 -4.22 19.68 -3.27
N SER A 270 -5.48 19.85 -2.88
CA SER A 270 -6.28 21.01 -3.29
C SER A 270 -5.60 22.32 -2.87
N GLY A 271 -5.29 23.18 -3.84
CA GLY A 271 -4.63 24.48 -3.62
C GLY A 271 -3.10 24.44 -3.62
N HIS A 272 -2.49 23.27 -3.82
CA HIS A 272 -1.05 23.11 -3.94
C HIS A 272 -0.61 23.20 -5.41
N VAL A 273 0.61 23.68 -5.63
CA VAL A 273 1.15 23.92 -6.98
C VAL A 273 2.55 23.33 -7.21
N TRP A 274 3.20 22.91 -6.13
CA TRP A 274 4.56 22.38 -6.13
C TRP A 274 4.55 21.11 -5.28
N GLY A 275 5.29 20.07 -5.69
CA GLY A 275 5.52 18.94 -4.79
C GLY A 275 6.56 17.94 -5.27
N ASP A 276 7.02 17.12 -4.31
CA ASP A 276 8.00 16.06 -4.48
C ASP A 276 7.41 14.73 -4.02
N ALA A 277 7.57 13.67 -4.82
CA ALA A 277 7.36 12.30 -4.34
C ALA A 277 8.68 11.75 -3.78
N THR A 278 8.77 11.64 -2.46
CA THR A 278 10.02 11.37 -1.72
C THR A 278 10.10 9.94 -1.17
N ALA A 279 8.99 9.20 -1.13
CA ALA A 279 8.95 7.84 -0.62
C ALA A 279 8.02 6.97 -1.46
N VAL A 280 8.31 5.68 -1.51
CA VAL A 280 7.49 4.69 -2.21
C VAL A 280 7.60 3.35 -1.50
N SER A 281 6.47 2.68 -1.34
CA SER A 281 6.38 1.33 -0.79
C SER A 281 7.16 0.32 -1.63
N ARG A 282 7.48 -0.83 -1.04
CA ARG A 282 8.21 -1.92 -1.71
C ARG A 282 7.57 -2.34 -3.04
N THR A 283 6.24 -2.39 -3.09
CA THR A 283 5.46 -2.82 -4.27
C THR A 283 5.34 -1.72 -5.33
N GLY A 284 5.50 -0.46 -4.93
CA GLY A 284 5.21 0.72 -5.74
C GLY A 284 3.76 1.23 -5.61
N GLU A 285 2.92 0.56 -4.83
CA GLU A 285 1.48 0.85 -4.74
C GLU A 285 1.20 2.17 -4.02
N TYR A 286 1.82 2.36 -2.85
CA TYR A 286 1.78 3.59 -2.09
C TYR A 286 2.98 4.48 -2.40
N ILE A 287 2.72 5.76 -2.61
CA ILE A 287 3.71 6.81 -2.81
C ILE A 287 3.45 7.90 -1.77
N GLY A 288 4.51 8.42 -1.17
CA GLY A 288 4.43 9.52 -0.23
C GLY A 288 5.32 10.67 -0.64
N GLY A 289 4.99 11.85 -0.14
CA GLY A 289 5.70 13.04 -0.52
C GLY A 289 5.32 14.26 0.29
N VAL A 290 5.68 15.38 -0.29
CA VAL A 290 5.43 16.72 0.21
C VAL A 290 4.90 17.59 -0.91
N SER A 291 4.00 18.52 -0.58
CA SER A 291 3.56 19.54 -1.52
C SER A 291 3.37 20.89 -0.83
N TRP A 292 3.39 21.97 -1.60
CA TRP A 292 3.32 23.36 -1.12
C TRP A 292 2.24 24.16 -1.84
N LYS A 293 1.68 25.15 -1.14
CA LYS A 293 0.78 26.16 -1.70
C LYS A 293 1.61 27.30 -2.30
N THR A 294 1.00 28.10 -3.17
CA THR A 294 1.62 29.36 -3.62
C THR A 294 1.28 30.48 -2.65
N ILE A 295 2.28 31.23 -2.19
CA ILE A 295 2.07 32.60 -1.72
C ILE A 295 2.91 33.54 -2.59
N TYR A 296 2.27 34.58 -3.11
CA TYR A 296 2.94 35.67 -3.79
C TYR A 296 3.23 36.77 -2.77
N VAL A 297 4.48 36.90 -2.35
CA VAL A 297 4.93 38.00 -1.48
C VAL A 297 5.81 38.93 -2.29
N GLY A 298 5.30 40.12 -2.63
CA GLY A 298 6.10 41.17 -3.29
C GLY A 298 6.66 40.82 -4.68
N GLY A 299 6.04 39.90 -5.41
CA GLY A 299 6.51 39.44 -6.72
C GLY A 299 7.51 38.28 -6.67
N VAL A 300 7.80 37.75 -5.49
CA VAL A 300 8.55 36.49 -5.27
C VAL A 300 7.54 35.40 -4.93
N VAL A 301 7.65 34.25 -5.59
CA VAL A 301 6.91 33.03 -5.22
C VAL A 301 7.67 32.38 -4.08
N ASP A 302 7.07 32.33 -2.90
CA ASP A 302 7.60 31.55 -1.78
C ASP A 302 6.68 30.35 -1.54
N PRO A 303 7.19 29.09 -1.64
CA PRO A 303 6.41 27.92 -1.30
C PRO A 303 6.17 27.85 0.22
N GLU A 304 5.10 28.49 0.69
CA GLU A 304 4.59 28.35 2.05
C GLU A 304 3.50 27.24 2.12
N GLY A 305 3.16 26.78 3.33
CA GLY A 305 2.10 25.77 3.50
C GLY A 305 2.50 24.35 3.10
N GLN A 306 3.67 23.89 3.54
CA GLN A 306 4.16 22.52 3.35
C GLN A 306 3.22 21.49 4.01
N GLU A 307 2.74 20.50 3.23
CA GLU A 307 1.90 19.41 3.73
C GLU A 307 2.41 18.06 3.20
N ALA A 308 2.56 17.10 4.11
CA ALA A 308 2.85 15.71 3.77
C ALA A 308 1.61 15.03 3.17
N TRP A 309 1.82 14.23 2.13
CA TRP A 309 0.74 13.52 1.44
C TRP A 309 1.08 12.07 1.16
N ILE A 310 0.04 11.24 1.10
CA ILE A 310 0.08 9.86 0.63
C ILE A 310 -0.80 9.71 -0.61
N TRP A 311 -0.38 8.88 -1.56
CA TRP A 311 -1.08 8.60 -2.80
C TRP A 311 -1.10 7.10 -3.08
N ASP A 312 -2.23 6.65 -3.58
CA ASP A 312 -2.41 5.36 -4.24
C ASP A 312 -3.46 5.51 -5.35
N ALA A 313 -3.54 4.51 -6.24
CA ALA A 313 -4.43 4.58 -7.39
C ALA A 313 -5.93 4.51 -7.03
N ALA A 314 -6.29 3.94 -5.88
CA ALA A 314 -7.68 3.77 -5.46
C ALA A 314 -8.23 5.05 -4.81
N HIS A 315 -7.41 5.76 -4.04
CA HIS A 315 -7.85 6.92 -3.25
C HIS A 315 -7.34 8.27 -3.76
N GLY A 316 -6.37 8.28 -4.68
CA GLY A 316 -5.72 9.50 -5.12
C GLY A 316 -4.86 10.14 -4.03
N THR A 317 -4.55 11.43 -4.17
CA THR A 317 -3.66 12.16 -3.26
C THR A 317 -4.44 12.61 -2.03
N ARG A 318 -3.96 12.19 -0.86
CA ARG A 318 -4.57 12.47 0.44
C ARG A 318 -3.56 13.17 1.35
N ASP A 319 -4.05 14.16 2.08
CA ASP A 319 -3.29 14.83 3.15
C ASP A 319 -3.08 13.83 4.30
N LEU A 320 -1.81 13.60 4.67
CA LEU A 320 -1.46 12.57 5.66
C LEU A 320 -2.07 12.86 7.02
N LYS A 321 -2.07 14.12 7.46
CA LYS A 321 -2.63 14.50 8.76
C LYS A 321 -4.13 14.22 8.81
N LYS A 322 -4.85 14.53 7.74
CA LYS A 322 -6.29 14.23 7.63
C LYS A 322 -6.56 12.73 7.62
N VAL A 323 -5.73 11.93 6.95
CA VAL A 323 -5.81 10.45 7.00
C VAL A 323 -5.63 9.97 8.44
N LEU A 324 -4.59 10.44 9.14
CA LEU A 324 -4.33 10.06 10.53
C LEU A 324 -5.49 10.42 11.47
N ILE A 325 -6.07 11.61 11.32
CA ILE A 325 -7.25 12.04 12.12
C ILE A 325 -8.46 11.14 11.82
N ALA A 326 -8.73 10.85 10.55
CA ALA A 326 -9.84 10.00 10.15
C ALA A 326 -9.71 8.58 10.72
N GLU A 327 -8.48 8.09 10.87
CA GLU A 327 -8.16 6.81 11.49
C GLU A 327 -7.99 6.88 13.02
N GLY A 328 -8.32 8.01 13.64
CA GLY A 328 -8.39 8.16 15.10
C GLY A 328 -7.04 8.39 15.79
N ALA A 329 -5.99 8.77 15.07
CA ALA A 329 -4.70 9.09 15.69
C ALA A 329 -4.81 10.32 16.60
N ASP A 330 -4.23 10.21 17.81
CA ASP A 330 -4.05 11.37 18.69
C ASP A 330 -2.88 12.21 18.19
N LEU A 331 -3.19 13.35 17.58
CA LEU A 331 -2.22 14.31 17.09
C LEU A 331 -1.93 15.44 18.09
N THR A 332 -2.26 15.25 19.37
CA THR A 332 -2.01 16.26 20.41
C THR A 332 -0.53 16.68 20.43
N GLY A 333 -0.30 17.99 20.25
CA GLY A 333 1.03 18.58 20.19
C GLY A 333 1.64 18.62 18.78
N TRP A 334 1.14 17.83 17.82
CA TRP A 334 1.53 17.93 16.42
C TRP A 334 0.81 19.10 15.75
N GLY A 335 1.58 20.09 15.32
CA GLY A 335 1.03 21.32 14.78
C GLY A 335 2.07 22.14 14.04
N ARG A 336 1.65 23.33 13.60
CA ARG A 336 2.51 24.22 12.81
C ARG A 336 3.81 24.56 13.54
N LEU A 337 4.93 24.54 12.82
CA LEU A 337 6.08 25.39 13.18
C LEU A 337 5.57 26.82 13.13
N CYS A 338 5.72 27.58 14.21
CA CYS A 338 5.35 29.01 14.23
C CYS A 338 6.60 29.90 14.21
N ASP A 339 7.64 29.42 13.53
CA ASP A 339 8.94 30.04 13.39
C ASP A 339 9.36 30.08 11.92
N ASP A 340 8.82 31.07 11.22
CA ASP A 340 9.69 31.98 10.46
C ASP A 340 9.76 33.31 11.21
N LEU A 341 10.99 33.85 11.22
CA LEU A 341 11.45 35.18 11.55
C LEU A 341 10.67 36.34 10.88
N SER A 342 9.59 36.08 10.15
CA SER A 342 8.70 37.08 9.52
C SER A 342 7.30 37.20 10.16
N GLY A 343 6.88 36.26 11.02
CA GLY A 343 5.61 36.37 11.75
C GLY A 343 4.33 36.17 10.92
N THR A 344 4.39 35.51 9.76
CA THR A 344 3.18 35.15 8.98
C THR A 344 2.56 33.82 9.48
N PRO A 345 1.22 33.67 9.49
CA PRO A 345 0.54 32.51 10.10
C PRO A 345 0.53 31.19 9.31
N GLU A 346 1.27 31.04 8.19
CA GLU A 346 0.93 30.08 7.13
C GLU A 346 1.86 28.85 6.96
N HIS A 347 2.60 28.46 8.01
CA HIS A 347 3.61 27.41 7.90
C HIS A 347 3.08 26.00 8.20
N GLY A 348 2.51 25.37 7.16
CA GLY A 348 2.21 23.92 7.07
C GLY A 348 1.06 23.43 7.96
N ASP A 349 0.79 22.13 7.99
CA ASP A 349 -0.19 21.52 8.90
C ASP A 349 0.46 20.88 10.15
N GLY A 350 1.80 20.84 10.18
CA GLY A 350 2.62 20.20 11.20
C GLY A 350 3.27 18.89 10.75
N PHE A 351 3.02 18.42 9.53
CA PHE A 351 3.70 17.29 8.89
C PHE A 351 4.37 17.76 7.60
N PHE A 352 5.69 17.67 7.53
CA PHE A 352 6.47 18.27 6.45
C PHE A 352 6.68 17.33 5.28
N ASP A 353 7.00 16.07 5.56
CA ASP A 353 7.36 15.11 4.54
C ASP A 353 7.04 13.68 4.95
N ILE A 354 7.13 12.79 3.97
CA ILE A 354 7.22 11.33 4.14
C ILE A 354 8.56 10.89 3.58
N THR A 355 9.40 10.27 4.40
CA THR A 355 10.74 9.80 4.01
C THR A 355 10.84 8.28 3.96
N GLY A 356 9.81 7.55 4.37
CA GLY A 356 9.77 6.09 4.28
C GLY A 356 8.35 5.55 4.37
N ILE A 357 8.08 4.49 3.62
CA ILE A 357 6.80 3.76 3.62
C ILE A 357 7.10 2.25 3.61
N SER A 358 6.47 1.47 4.49
CA SER A 358 6.56 0.01 4.47
C SER A 358 5.91 -0.60 3.23
N GLU A 359 6.15 -1.90 3.01
CA GLU A 359 5.53 -2.68 1.94
C GLU A 359 4.00 -2.57 1.92
N ASP A 360 3.36 -2.57 3.10
CA ASP A 360 1.90 -2.52 3.26
C ASP A 360 1.31 -1.10 3.38
N GLY A 361 2.13 -0.05 3.17
CA GLY A 361 1.68 1.34 3.24
C GLY A 361 1.41 1.87 4.65
N ARG A 362 1.56 1.05 5.69
CA ARG A 362 1.14 1.41 7.05
C ARG A 362 2.15 2.17 7.85
N TRP A 363 3.41 1.73 7.80
CA TRP A 363 4.49 2.39 8.49
C TRP A 363 4.96 3.54 7.63
N ILE A 364 4.61 4.73 8.05
CA ILE A 364 4.98 5.97 7.40
C ILE A 364 5.94 6.69 8.34
N THR A 365 7.08 7.09 7.80
CA THR A 365 8.04 7.88 8.57
C THR A 365 8.25 9.21 7.90
N GLY A 366 8.55 10.23 8.69
CA GLY A 366 8.85 11.54 8.16
C GLY A 366 9.22 12.51 9.26
N THR A 367 9.10 13.78 8.92
CA THR A 367 9.39 14.90 9.80
C THR A 367 8.13 15.72 9.96
N GLY A 368 7.79 16.03 11.19
CA GLY A 368 6.70 16.95 11.54
C GLY A 368 7.18 17.95 12.57
N ALA A 369 6.23 18.67 13.16
CA ALA A 369 6.52 19.68 14.15
C ALA A 369 5.73 19.53 15.42
N LYS A 370 6.47 19.72 16.51
CA LYS A 370 5.97 19.75 17.86
C LYS A 370 6.62 20.92 18.59
N SER A 371 5.80 21.81 19.16
CA SER A 371 6.28 22.94 19.97
C SER A 371 7.42 23.77 19.33
N ARG A 372 7.31 24.10 18.03
CA ARG A 372 8.31 24.85 17.23
C ARG A 372 9.62 24.13 16.94
N VAL A 373 9.66 22.80 17.06
CA VAL A 373 10.85 22.01 16.74
C VAL A 373 10.49 20.93 15.74
N ARG A 374 11.41 20.64 14.81
CA ARG A 374 11.29 19.52 13.86
C ARG A 374 11.52 18.21 14.59
N HIS A 375 10.51 17.35 14.56
CA HIS A 375 10.55 16.04 15.19
C HIS A 375 10.39 14.96 14.13
N ALA A 376 11.22 13.92 14.24
CA ALA A 376 11.00 12.71 13.45
C ALA A 376 9.78 11.98 14.00
N TYR A 377 8.94 11.47 13.11
CA TYR A 377 7.77 10.67 13.48
C TYR A 377 7.78 9.32 12.80
N VAL A 378 7.08 8.40 13.43
CA VAL A 378 6.59 7.16 12.82
C VAL A 378 5.08 7.14 13.02
N ALA A 379 4.35 7.02 11.93
CA ALA A 379 2.92 6.81 11.91
C ALA A 379 2.62 5.39 11.46
N TYR A 380 1.65 4.77 12.10
CA TYR A 380 1.12 3.47 11.72
C TYR A 380 -0.36 3.63 11.37
N LEU A 381 -0.67 3.53 10.07
CA LEU A 381 -2.04 3.55 9.57
C LEU A 381 -2.73 2.22 9.84
N ASN A 382 -4.04 2.24 10.06
CA ASN A 382 -4.85 1.05 10.19
C ASN A 382 -6.00 1.02 9.18
N GLU A 383 -5.67 1.19 7.89
CA GLU A 383 -6.67 1.09 6.82
C GLU A 383 -7.37 -0.27 6.84
N ALA A 384 -8.71 -0.26 6.84
CA ALA A 384 -9.53 -1.45 6.71
C ALA A 384 -9.48 -2.01 5.28
N PRO A 385 -9.54 -3.35 5.11
CA PRO A 385 -9.56 -3.92 3.77
C PRO A 385 -10.86 -3.53 3.06
N THR A 386 -10.79 -3.34 1.73
CA THR A 386 -11.99 -3.16 0.90
C THR A 386 -12.11 -4.33 -0.07
N LEU A 387 -13.34 -4.76 -0.36
CA LEU A 387 -13.61 -5.85 -1.28
C LEU A 387 -14.37 -5.32 -2.48
N THR A 388 -13.89 -5.63 -3.68
CA THR A 388 -14.53 -5.22 -4.94
C THR A 388 -15.25 -6.38 -5.62
N ALA A 389 -14.70 -7.60 -5.57
CA ALA A 389 -15.33 -8.79 -6.14
C ALA A 389 -14.84 -10.10 -5.53
N ILE A 390 -15.59 -11.16 -5.78
CA ILE A 390 -15.22 -12.56 -5.53
C ILE A 390 -15.58 -13.41 -6.75
N THR A 391 -14.67 -14.29 -7.18
CA THR A 391 -14.84 -15.14 -8.37
C THR A 391 -14.46 -16.59 -8.09
N PRO A 392 -15.34 -17.58 -8.36
CA PRO A 392 -16.75 -17.40 -8.73
C PRO A 392 -17.56 -16.75 -7.59
N ALA A 393 -18.63 -16.04 -7.94
CA ALA A 393 -19.54 -15.42 -6.96
C ALA A 393 -20.60 -16.38 -6.41
N SER A 394 -20.51 -17.68 -6.73
CA SER A 394 -21.39 -18.70 -6.18
C SER A 394 -20.71 -20.07 -6.11
N GLY A 395 -21.22 -20.95 -5.24
CA GLY A 395 -20.75 -22.32 -5.10
C GLY A 395 -21.85 -23.25 -4.60
N ALA A 396 -21.82 -24.50 -5.07
CA ALA A 396 -22.78 -25.51 -4.68
C ALA A 396 -22.52 -26.00 -3.24
N ASN A 397 -23.58 -26.19 -2.46
CA ASN A 397 -23.54 -26.64 -1.07
C ASN A 397 -23.18 -28.14 -0.89
N SER A 398 -22.57 -28.74 -1.91
CA SER A 398 -22.19 -30.15 -1.95
C SER A 398 -20.72 -30.39 -1.64
N GLY A 399 -19.87 -29.35 -1.59
CA GLY A 399 -18.44 -29.54 -1.41
C GLY A 399 -17.63 -28.24 -1.43
N PRO A 400 -16.30 -28.37 -1.58
CA PRO A 400 -15.40 -27.23 -1.59
C PRO A 400 -15.55 -26.39 -2.86
N VAL A 401 -15.39 -25.08 -2.71
CA VAL A 401 -15.27 -24.13 -3.81
C VAL A 401 -13.98 -23.33 -3.63
N GLN A 402 -13.17 -23.23 -4.68
CA GLN A 402 -12.04 -22.30 -4.69
C GLN A 402 -12.51 -20.94 -5.21
N VAL A 403 -12.05 -19.88 -4.57
CA VAL A 403 -12.42 -18.50 -4.92
C VAL A 403 -11.20 -17.59 -4.94
N SER A 404 -11.28 -16.55 -5.77
CA SER A 404 -10.37 -15.42 -5.78
C SER A 404 -11.15 -14.17 -5.39
N ILE A 405 -10.65 -13.42 -4.41
CA ILE A 405 -11.20 -12.16 -3.93
C ILE A 405 -10.30 -11.03 -4.39
N THR A 406 -10.90 -9.99 -4.96
CA THR A 406 -10.21 -8.76 -5.37
C THR A 406 -10.64 -7.60 -4.49
N GLY A 407 -9.74 -6.66 -4.24
CA GLY A 407 -9.97 -5.55 -3.33
C GLY A 407 -8.75 -4.67 -3.15
N ALA A 408 -8.62 -4.07 -1.98
CA ALA A 408 -7.43 -3.32 -1.57
C ALA A 408 -7.14 -3.53 -0.07
N CYS A 409 -5.91 -3.23 0.33
CA CYS A 409 -5.41 -3.29 1.70
C CYS A 409 -5.52 -4.69 2.35
N PHE A 410 -5.42 -5.78 1.57
CA PHE A 410 -5.33 -7.15 2.10
C PHE A 410 -3.96 -7.44 2.67
N ARG A 411 -3.90 -8.07 3.86
CA ARG A 411 -2.64 -8.24 4.60
C ARG A 411 -2.26 -9.71 4.74
N PRO A 412 -0.96 -10.06 4.66
CA PRO A 412 -0.51 -11.43 4.90
C PRO A 412 -1.04 -11.97 6.24
N GLY A 413 -1.66 -13.15 6.21
CA GLY A 413 -2.31 -13.74 7.38
C GLY A 413 -3.77 -13.29 7.62
N ALA A 414 -4.36 -12.51 6.70
CA ALA A 414 -5.78 -12.18 6.75
C ALA A 414 -6.66 -13.44 6.80
N ALA A 415 -7.77 -13.35 7.53
CA ALA A 415 -8.82 -14.36 7.57
C ALA A 415 -9.97 -13.96 6.64
N VAL A 416 -10.61 -14.94 6.02
CA VAL A 416 -11.78 -14.73 5.16
C VAL A 416 -12.92 -15.61 5.65
N ARG A 417 -14.14 -15.08 5.68
CA ARG A 417 -15.34 -15.84 6.07
C ARG A 417 -16.59 -15.38 5.30
N LEU A 418 -17.57 -16.27 5.20
CA LEU A 418 -18.92 -15.92 4.76
C LEU A 418 -19.80 -15.69 5.99
N LYS A 419 -20.51 -14.56 6.03
CA LYS A 419 -21.43 -14.19 7.10
C LYS A 419 -22.87 -14.08 6.59
N ARG A 420 -23.81 -14.54 7.41
CA ARG A 420 -25.24 -14.31 7.20
C ARG A 420 -25.94 -14.26 8.55
N ALA A 421 -26.78 -13.24 8.75
CA ALA A 421 -27.55 -13.10 9.99
C ALA A 421 -28.36 -14.38 10.29
N GLY A 422 -28.31 -14.84 11.54
CA GLY A 422 -28.99 -16.05 12.00
C GLY A 422 -28.35 -17.38 11.57
N CYS A 423 -27.17 -17.35 10.93
CA CYS A 423 -26.39 -18.54 10.57
C CYS A 423 -24.98 -18.46 11.20
N SER A 424 -24.34 -19.61 11.42
CA SER A 424 -22.93 -19.65 11.80
C SER A 424 -22.04 -19.24 10.62
N ASP A 425 -20.96 -18.52 10.91
CA ASP A 425 -19.96 -18.11 9.93
C ASP A 425 -19.35 -19.35 9.21
N ILE A 426 -19.06 -19.21 7.92
CA ILE A 426 -18.32 -20.21 7.14
C ILE A 426 -16.90 -19.69 6.96
N GLU A 427 -15.96 -20.21 7.74
CA GLU A 427 -14.55 -19.84 7.65
C GLU A 427 -13.93 -20.39 6.35
N ALA A 428 -13.15 -19.56 5.67
CA ALA A 428 -12.35 -19.99 4.53
C ALA A 428 -11.15 -20.86 4.99
N GLN A 429 -10.72 -21.73 4.11
CA GLN A 429 -9.54 -22.57 4.22
C GLN A 429 -8.52 -22.13 3.16
N ASN A 430 -7.24 -22.50 3.37
CA ASN A 430 -6.16 -22.25 2.41
C ASN A 430 -6.04 -20.78 1.98
N VAL A 431 -6.25 -19.85 2.92
CA VAL A 431 -6.21 -18.42 2.63
C VAL A 431 -4.78 -17.99 2.31
N THR A 432 -4.59 -17.47 1.09
CA THR A 432 -3.31 -16.95 0.61
C THR A 432 -3.53 -15.53 0.11
N VAL A 433 -2.83 -14.56 0.70
CA VAL A 433 -2.82 -13.17 0.23
C VAL A 433 -1.72 -13.06 -0.81
N ASN A 434 -2.10 -12.96 -2.08
CA ASN A 434 -1.16 -12.91 -3.21
C ASN A 434 -0.56 -11.52 -3.42
N SER A 435 -1.33 -10.49 -3.05
CA SER A 435 -0.93 -9.08 -3.04
C SER A 435 -1.88 -8.30 -2.13
N LEU A 436 -1.61 -7.00 -1.93
CA LEU A 436 -2.53 -6.12 -1.20
C LEU A 436 -3.92 -6.01 -1.85
N ALA A 437 -4.08 -6.47 -3.09
CA ALA A 437 -5.32 -6.42 -3.86
C ALA A 437 -5.93 -7.80 -4.20
N SER A 438 -5.28 -8.91 -3.83
CA SER A 438 -5.72 -10.26 -4.20
C SER A 438 -5.56 -11.28 -3.08
N ILE A 439 -6.65 -12.00 -2.79
CA ILE A 439 -6.66 -13.20 -1.93
C ILE A 439 -7.19 -14.38 -2.74
N THR A 440 -6.58 -15.55 -2.57
CA THR A 440 -7.15 -16.84 -3.00
C THR A 440 -7.43 -17.71 -1.78
N CYS A 441 -8.59 -18.35 -1.72
CA CYS A 441 -8.96 -19.25 -0.64
C CYS A 441 -9.99 -20.28 -1.12
N SER A 442 -10.43 -21.16 -0.21
CA SER A 442 -11.50 -22.13 -0.47
C SER A 442 -12.53 -22.16 0.64
N PHE A 443 -13.81 -22.30 0.31
CA PHE A 443 -14.85 -22.54 1.29
C PHE A 443 -15.35 -23.98 1.20
N ASP A 444 -15.50 -24.65 2.34
CA ASP A 444 -16.27 -25.90 2.42
C ASP A 444 -17.76 -25.57 2.58
N LEU A 445 -18.50 -25.75 1.49
CA LEU A 445 -19.93 -25.46 1.43
C LEU A 445 -20.80 -26.69 1.74
N SER A 446 -20.22 -27.83 2.09
CA SER A 446 -20.98 -29.05 2.37
C SER A 446 -22.05 -28.81 3.45
N ASN A 447 -23.31 -29.00 3.06
CA ASN A 447 -24.51 -28.82 3.89
C ASN A 447 -24.66 -27.41 4.48
N LYS A 448 -24.01 -26.40 3.90
CA LYS A 448 -24.20 -25.00 4.33
C LYS A 448 -25.55 -24.45 3.82
N PRO A 449 -26.21 -23.57 4.58
CA PRO A 449 -27.48 -22.98 4.17
C PRO A 449 -27.38 -22.24 2.83
N VAL A 450 -28.31 -22.52 1.92
CA VAL A 450 -28.40 -21.83 0.63
C VAL A 450 -28.86 -20.38 0.81
N GLY A 451 -28.42 -19.50 -0.08
CA GLY A 451 -28.78 -18.09 -0.10
C GLY A 451 -27.56 -17.19 -0.28
N GLN A 452 -27.80 -15.88 -0.18
CA GLN A 452 -26.74 -14.88 -0.24
C GLN A 452 -26.00 -14.79 1.09
N TRP A 453 -24.68 -14.64 1.00
CA TRP A 453 -23.76 -14.45 2.10
C TRP A 453 -22.89 -13.23 1.84
N ASP A 454 -22.61 -12.50 2.91
CA ASP A 454 -21.61 -11.43 2.89
C ASP A 454 -20.22 -12.07 2.92
N VAL A 455 -19.30 -11.58 2.08
CA VAL A 455 -17.89 -11.98 2.16
C VAL A 455 -17.20 -11.00 3.09
N VAL A 456 -16.51 -11.49 4.11
CA VAL A 456 -15.79 -10.65 5.07
C VAL A 456 -14.33 -11.04 5.09
N VAL A 457 -13.45 -10.05 4.92
CA VAL A 457 -12.00 -10.19 5.10
C VAL A 457 -11.63 -9.43 6.37
N THR A 458 -10.93 -10.10 7.28
CA THR A 458 -10.37 -9.51 8.50
C THR A 458 -8.86 -9.63 8.44
N ASN A 459 -8.17 -8.50 8.46
CA ASN A 459 -6.71 -8.47 8.49
C ASN A 459 -6.17 -8.81 9.89
N THR A 460 -4.85 -9.05 10.00
CA THR A 460 -4.19 -9.43 11.26
C THR A 460 -4.20 -8.32 12.33
N ASP A 461 -4.56 -7.11 11.93
CA ASP A 461 -4.79 -5.93 12.76
C ASP A 461 -6.26 -5.79 13.22
N GLY A 462 -7.10 -6.80 12.99
CA GLY A 462 -8.51 -6.79 13.38
C GLY A 462 -9.44 -5.97 12.49
N GLU A 463 -8.93 -5.12 11.59
CA GLU A 463 -9.75 -4.35 10.67
C GLU A 463 -10.42 -5.26 9.65
N SER A 464 -11.67 -4.93 9.31
CA SER A 464 -12.51 -5.79 8.49
C SER A 464 -13.23 -5.03 7.39
N GLY A 465 -13.30 -5.66 6.23
CA GLY A 465 -14.05 -5.22 5.07
C GLY A 465 -15.08 -6.26 4.69
N SER A 466 -16.22 -5.82 4.17
CA SER A 466 -17.29 -6.72 3.73
C SER A 466 -17.80 -6.40 2.33
N LEU A 467 -17.98 -7.43 1.51
CA LEU A 467 -18.77 -7.38 0.28
C LEU A 467 -20.15 -7.94 0.58
N GLN A 468 -21.13 -7.05 0.73
CA GLN A 468 -22.49 -7.42 1.07
C GLN A 468 -23.15 -8.24 -0.04
N ASN A 469 -23.79 -9.37 0.30
CA ASN A 469 -24.36 -10.33 -0.63
C ASN A 469 -23.38 -10.75 -1.75
N GLY A 470 -22.08 -10.78 -1.44
CA GLY A 470 -21.02 -11.00 -2.42
C GLY A 470 -20.93 -12.43 -2.91
N PHE A 471 -21.44 -13.41 -2.17
CA PHE A 471 -21.33 -14.83 -2.52
C PHE A 471 -22.62 -15.61 -2.28
N ALA A 472 -23.07 -16.37 -3.29
CA ALA A 472 -24.26 -17.21 -3.20
C ALA A 472 -23.92 -18.69 -2.97
N VAL A 473 -24.40 -19.26 -1.87
CA VAL A 473 -24.42 -20.71 -1.68
C VAL A 473 -25.67 -21.24 -2.37
N VAL A 474 -25.49 -22.10 -3.38
CA VAL A 474 -26.59 -22.68 -4.17
C VAL A 474 -26.70 -24.17 -3.91
N LEU A 475 -27.85 -24.78 -4.19
CA LEU A 475 -27.93 -26.24 -4.21
C LEU A 475 -27.12 -26.81 -5.37
N SER A 476 -26.51 -27.98 -5.17
CA SER A 476 -25.95 -28.73 -6.29
C SER A 476 -27.05 -29.14 -7.28
N SER A 477 -26.77 -28.98 -8.58
CA SER A 477 -27.63 -29.52 -9.64
C SER A 477 -27.72 -31.06 -9.60
N SER A 478 -26.76 -31.73 -8.96
CA SER A 478 -26.71 -33.18 -8.76
C SER A 478 -27.41 -33.67 -7.49
N ALA A 479 -27.99 -32.78 -6.68
CA ALA A 479 -28.71 -33.19 -5.47
C ALA A 479 -29.96 -34.04 -5.85
N PRO A 480 -30.31 -35.07 -5.06
CA PRO A 480 -31.40 -35.97 -5.41
C PRO A 480 -32.72 -35.20 -5.57
N LEU A 481 -33.41 -35.49 -6.66
CA LEU A 481 -34.67 -34.87 -7.04
C LEU A 481 -35.83 -35.66 -6.43
N VAL A 482 -36.62 -35.02 -5.57
CA VAL A 482 -37.83 -35.59 -4.99
C VAL A 482 -39.05 -34.94 -5.63
N GLY A 483 -39.89 -35.75 -6.27
CA GLY A 483 -41.23 -35.30 -6.68
C GLY A 483 -42.17 -35.29 -5.48
N SER A 484 -42.89 -34.18 -5.26
CA SER A 484 -43.83 -34.04 -4.15
C SER A 484 -45.10 -33.31 -4.58
N SER A 485 -46.22 -33.54 -3.88
CA SER A 485 -47.45 -32.74 -4.03
C SER A 485 -47.36 -31.46 -3.19
N ILE A 486 -48.11 -30.42 -3.57
CA ILE A 486 -48.11 -29.12 -2.87
C ILE A 486 -48.68 -29.28 -1.46
N ARG A 487 -49.70 -30.13 -1.28
CA ARG A 487 -50.22 -30.52 0.04
C ARG A 487 -49.13 -31.03 1.00
N ALA A 488 -48.17 -31.80 0.48
CA ALA A 488 -47.10 -32.36 1.30
C ALA A 488 -46.07 -31.29 1.73
N ALA A 489 -45.99 -30.15 1.03
CA ALA A 489 -45.15 -29.03 1.47
C ALA A 489 -45.65 -28.39 2.77
N GLY A 490 -46.96 -28.43 3.03
CA GLY A 490 -47.59 -27.88 4.24
C GLY A 490 -47.61 -28.81 5.45
N SER A 491 -47.26 -30.10 5.30
CA SER A 491 -47.21 -31.07 6.40
C SER A 491 -45.77 -31.53 6.62
N LEU A 492 -45.41 -31.84 7.87
CA LEU A 492 -44.05 -32.02 8.43
C LEU A 492 -43.03 -32.91 7.65
N ILE A 493 -43.39 -33.54 6.52
CA ILE A 493 -42.50 -34.34 5.66
C ILE A 493 -41.42 -33.48 4.99
N ALA A 494 -41.68 -32.19 4.74
CA ALA A 494 -40.68 -31.24 4.25
C ALA A 494 -39.66 -30.77 5.31
N SER A 495 -39.94 -30.98 6.60
CA SER A 495 -39.13 -30.43 7.72
C SER A 495 -37.82 -31.19 7.98
N ARG A 496 -37.64 -32.37 7.37
CA ARG A 496 -36.34 -33.05 7.31
C ARG A 496 -35.89 -33.03 5.86
N SER A 497 -34.76 -32.35 5.59
CA SER A 497 -33.93 -32.43 4.38
C SER A 497 -34.01 -31.32 3.31
N SER A 498 -34.53 -30.12 3.62
CA SER A 498 -34.49 -28.99 2.67
C SER A 498 -33.06 -28.55 2.24
N ALA A 499 -32.01 -28.95 2.97
CA ALA A 499 -30.62 -28.63 2.62
C ALA A 499 -29.95 -29.61 1.64
N THR A 500 -30.52 -30.82 1.44
CA THR A 500 -29.87 -31.90 0.67
C THR A 500 -30.67 -32.40 -0.52
N PHE A 501 -31.96 -32.05 -0.64
CA PHE A 501 -32.81 -32.47 -1.76
C PHE A 501 -33.30 -31.29 -2.57
N ARG A 502 -33.52 -31.54 -3.86
CA ARG A 502 -34.27 -30.64 -4.75
C ARG A 502 -35.70 -31.15 -4.82
N PHE A 503 -36.68 -30.26 -4.71
CA PHE A 503 -38.09 -30.62 -4.80
C PHE A 503 -38.64 -30.23 -6.16
N ALA A 504 -39.33 -31.17 -6.82
CA ALA A 504 -40.15 -30.89 -7.98
C ALA A 504 -41.62 -30.82 -7.55
N PHE A 505 -42.21 -29.65 -7.73
CA PHE A 505 -43.65 -29.43 -7.61
C PHE A 505 -44.25 -29.20 -8.99
N TRP A 506 -45.52 -29.54 -9.14
CA TRP A 506 -46.25 -29.36 -10.38
C TRP A 506 -47.67 -28.89 -10.09
N GLY A 507 -48.18 -28.00 -10.93
CA GLY A 507 -49.49 -27.40 -10.75
C GLY A 507 -49.80 -26.39 -11.83
N ARG A 508 -51.03 -25.86 -11.82
CA ARG A 508 -51.40 -24.73 -12.65
C ARG A 508 -50.78 -23.46 -12.09
N ALA A 509 -50.07 -22.73 -12.93
CA ALA A 509 -49.40 -21.50 -12.55
C ALA A 509 -50.37 -20.31 -12.52
N THR A 510 -50.21 -19.44 -11.53
CA THR A 510 -50.70 -18.06 -11.54
C THR A 510 -49.47 -17.17 -11.50
N VAL A 511 -49.24 -16.39 -12.55
CA VAL A 511 -48.09 -15.46 -12.61
C VAL A 511 -48.43 -14.21 -11.81
N LEU A 512 -47.60 -13.90 -10.81
CA LEU A 512 -47.76 -12.70 -9.99
C LEU A 512 -46.94 -11.54 -10.54
N ASP A 513 -45.69 -11.83 -10.94
CA ASP A 513 -44.77 -10.87 -11.55
C ASP A 513 -43.66 -11.61 -12.35
N ALA A 514 -42.67 -10.86 -12.85
CA ALA A 514 -41.55 -11.39 -13.64
C ALA A 514 -40.61 -12.33 -12.87
N ASN A 515 -40.75 -12.41 -11.54
CA ASN A 515 -39.91 -13.20 -10.66
C ASN A 515 -40.69 -14.24 -9.85
N THR A 516 -42.01 -14.19 -9.84
CA THR A 516 -42.83 -14.95 -8.89
C THR A 516 -44.05 -15.55 -9.56
N ILE A 517 -44.27 -16.84 -9.31
CA ILE A 517 -45.49 -17.57 -9.68
C ILE A 517 -46.07 -18.29 -8.46
N GLN A 518 -47.35 -18.61 -8.49
CA GLN A 518 -47.97 -19.56 -7.57
C GLN A 518 -48.37 -20.81 -8.34
N LEU A 519 -48.15 -21.99 -7.74
CA LEU A 519 -48.62 -23.26 -8.28
C LEU A 519 -49.80 -23.77 -7.46
N ASP A 520 -50.83 -24.27 -8.16
CA ASP A 520 -51.97 -24.98 -7.58
C ASP A 520 -52.08 -26.38 -8.22
N ASP A 521 -51.94 -27.43 -7.40
CA ASP A 521 -52.07 -28.83 -7.83
C ASP A 521 -53.50 -29.38 -7.68
N GLY A 522 -54.46 -28.52 -7.33
CA GLY A 522 -55.85 -28.88 -7.06
C GLY A 522 -56.08 -29.44 -5.65
N SER A 523 -55.05 -29.48 -4.80
CA SER A 523 -55.17 -30.02 -3.44
C SER A 523 -55.81 -29.05 -2.43
N GLY A 524 -56.10 -27.81 -2.85
CA GLY A 524 -56.62 -26.73 -2.03
C GLY A 524 -55.54 -25.88 -1.32
N GLN A 525 -54.26 -26.14 -1.60
CA GLN A 525 -53.12 -25.33 -1.16
C GLN A 525 -52.37 -24.80 -2.37
N VAL A 526 -51.83 -23.59 -2.25
CA VAL A 526 -50.95 -22.99 -3.27
C VAL A 526 -49.52 -22.89 -2.75
N LEU A 527 -48.57 -23.13 -3.64
CA LEU A 527 -47.14 -22.97 -3.36
C LEU A 527 -46.62 -21.75 -4.10
N THR A 528 -46.06 -20.79 -3.38
CA THR A 528 -45.33 -19.68 -4.00
C THR A 528 -43.97 -20.19 -4.50
N VAL A 529 -43.65 -19.90 -5.75
CA VAL A 529 -42.36 -20.19 -6.37
C VAL A 529 -41.69 -18.85 -6.72
N LEU A 530 -40.55 -18.57 -6.12
CA LEU A 530 -39.68 -17.47 -6.50
C LEU A 530 -38.69 -17.99 -7.56
N ALA A 531 -38.88 -17.55 -8.80
CA ALA A 531 -38.07 -17.88 -9.96
C ALA A 531 -37.74 -16.60 -10.76
N PRO A 532 -36.74 -15.82 -10.34
CA PRO A 532 -36.39 -14.55 -10.97
C PRO A 532 -36.08 -14.71 -12.47
N GLY A 533 -36.74 -13.91 -13.31
CA GLY A 533 -36.52 -13.92 -14.76
C GLY A 533 -37.12 -15.10 -15.51
N HIS A 534 -38.15 -15.77 -14.97
CA HIS A 534 -38.88 -16.79 -15.72
C HIS A 534 -39.54 -16.17 -16.97
N THR A 535 -39.50 -16.89 -18.10
CA THR A 535 -40.10 -16.45 -19.36
C THR A 535 -40.88 -17.60 -20.00
N GLY A 536 -41.91 -17.29 -20.78
CA GLY A 536 -42.73 -18.30 -21.47
C GLY A 536 -43.75 -19.04 -20.58
N ILE A 537 -43.89 -18.66 -19.31
CA ILE A 537 -44.93 -19.16 -18.40
C ILE A 537 -46.04 -18.11 -18.28
N TYR A 538 -47.30 -18.54 -18.44
CA TYR A 538 -48.49 -17.68 -18.31
C TYR A 538 -49.49 -18.30 -17.33
N SER A 539 -50.36 -17.46 -16.75
CA SER A 539 -51.40 -17.93 -15.84
C SER A 539 -52.32 -18.96 -16.52
N GLY A 540 -52.55 -20.10 -15.85
CA GLY A 540 -53.31 -21.24 -16.35
C GLY A 540 -52.46 -22.39 -16.93
N HIS A 541 -51.18 -22.14 -17.24
CA HIS A 541 -50.25 -23.17 -17.72
C HIS A 541 -50.01 -24.24 -16.66
N LEU A 542 -49.90 -25.50 -17.09
CA LEU A 542 -49.41 -26.57 -16.23
C LEU A 542 -47.87 -26.51 -16.21
N VAL A 543 -47.30 -26.36 -15.03
CA VAL A 543 -45.88 -26.07 -14.83
C VAL A 543 -45.29 -27.05 -13.84
N ARG A 544 -44.05 -27.46 -14.10
CA ARG A 544 -43.17 -28.11 -13.12
C ARG A 544 -42.08 -27.13 -12.71
N ALA A 545 -41.94 -26.89 -11.41
CA ALA A 545 -40.87 -26.09 -10.85
C ALA A 545 -39.96 -26.97 -9.98
N VAL A 546 -38.65 -26.85 -10.16
CA VAL A 546 -37.65 -27.58 -9.38
C VAL A 546 -36.79 -26.63 -8.57
N GLY A 547 -36.85 -26.73 -7.25
CA GLY A 547 -36.15 -25.79 -6.39
C GLY A 547 -35.91 -26.28 -4.97
N THR A 548 -35.50 -25.35 -4.12
CA THR A 548 -35.33 -25.57 -2.68
C THR A 548 -36.58 -25.11 -1.95
N LEU A 549 -37.11 -25.92 -1.05
CA LEU A 549 -38.26 -25.52 -0.24
C LEU A 549 -37.80 -24.74 1.01
N CYS A 550 -38.16 -23.46 1.07
CA CYS A 550 -37.95 -22.57 2.21
C CYS A 550 -39.20 -22.58 3.12
N VAL A 551 -39.04 -22.97 4.38
CA VAL A 551 -40.15 -23.08 5.35
C VAL A 551 -40.05 -22.08 6.52
N SER A 552 -39.07 -21.17 6.49
CA SER A 552 -38.82 -20.21 7.57
C SER A 552 -39.72 -18.97 7.54
N LEU A 553 -40.62 -18.84 6.56
CA LEU A 553 -41.42 -17.63 6.29
C LEU A 553 -42.92 -17.78 6.67
N GLY A 554 -43.30 -18.76 7.48
CA GLY A 554 -44.68 -19.00 7.90
C GLY A 554 -45.55 -19.75 6.87
N SER A 555 -45.26 -19.58 5.57
CA SER A 555 -45.78 -20.42 4.47
C SER A 555 -44.62 -20.95 3.62
N PRO A 556 -44.65 -22.21 3.14
CA PRO A 556 -43.58 -22.75 2.31
C PRO A 556 -43.43 -21.98 0.99
N VAL A 557 -42.19 -21.64 0.61
CA VAL A 557 -41.84 -21.00 -0.66
C VAL A 557 -40.78 -21.84 -1.37
N LEU A 558 -40.97 -22.12 -2.66
CA LEU A 558 -39.97 -22.78 -3.49
C LEU A 558 -39.03 -21.75 -4.13
N LEU A 559 -37.73 -21.85 -3.87
CA LEU A 559 -36.69 -21.05 -4.53
C LEU A 559 -36.17 -21.83 -5.74
N SER A 560 -36.41 -21.34 -6.95
CA SER A 560 -36.06 -22.01 -8.22
C SER A 560 -35.26 -21.08 -9.13
N SER A 561 -34.40 -21.61 -10.00
CA SER A 561 -33.90 -20.82 -11.14
C SER A 561 -34.95 -20.80 -12.25
N ALA A 562 -34.88 -19.81 -13.15
CA ALA A 562 -35.79 -19.68 -14.27
C ALA A 562 -35.77 -20.92 -15.18
N GLU A 563 -34.60 -21.52 -15.43
CA GLU A 563 -34.47 -22.71 -16.29
C GLU A 563 -35.05 -23.98 -15.66
N GLN A 564 -35.33 -23.95 -14.36
CA GLN A 564 -35.92 -25.08 -13.63
C GLN A 564 -37.44 -24.96 -13.50
N VAL A 565 -38.05 -23.94 -14.12
CA VAL A 565 -39.49 -23.78 -14.27
C VAL A 565 -39.86 -24.12 -15.71
N THR A 566 -40.49 -25.28 -15.92
CA THR A 566 -40.75 -25.83 -17.25
C THR A 566 -42.24 -26.11 -17.45
N LEU A 567 -42.75 -25.88 -18.65
CA LEU A 567 -44.11 -26.30 -19.03
C LEU A 567 -44.22 -27.83 -19.03
N LEU A 568 -45.33 -28.32 -18.49
CA LEU A 568 -45.76 -29.70 -18.65
C LEU A 568 -46.82 -29.71 -19.75
N ASN A 569 -46.53 -30.45 -20.83
CA ASN A 569 -47.46 -30.63 -21.95
C ASN A 569 -48.65 -31.52 -21.58
#